data_AF-A0A382BCE5-F1
#
_entry.id   AF-A0A382BCE5-F1
#
_cell.length_a   1.000
_cell.length_b   1.000
_cell.length_c   1.000
_cell.angle_alpha   90.00
_cell.angle_beta   90.00
_cell.angle_gamma   90.00
#
_symmetry.space_group_name_H-M   'P 1'
#
loop_
_entity.id
_entity.type
_entity.pdbx_description
1 polymer ?
#
loop_
_entity_poly.entity_id
_entity_poly.type
_entity_poly.pdbx_seq_one_letter_code
_entity_poly.pdbx_strand_id
1 'polypeptide(L)' 'MGSVQTEDPRFIRDIHSKALLNTDYNALQQHRREVRYFQKQQSDINILRGQVEELTTIRVEMLEIKTLLTEFLNK' A
#
# COMPACT_ATOMS: atom_id res chain seq x y z
N MET A 1 -27.11 3.15 26.86
CA MET A 1 -26.56 3.73 25.62
C MET A 1 -27.70 4.42 24.89
N GLY A 2 -27.79 5.74 25.01
CA GLY A 2 -28.80 6.51 24.28
C GLY A 2 -28.21 7.02 22.97
N SER A 3 -28.82 6.67 21.84
CA SER A 3 -28.51 7.23 20.54
C SER A 3 -29.80 7.78 19.92
N VAL A 4 -29.67 8.88 19.17
CA VAL A 4 -30.81 9.56 18.53
C VAL A 4 -30.55 9.60 17.03
N GLN A 5 -31.53 9.16 16.25
CA GLN A 5 -31.52 9.29 14.80
C GLN A 5 -31.53 10.79 14.44
N THR A 6 -30.59 11.22 13.59
CA THR A 6 -30.61 12.61 13.09
C THR A 6 -31.66 12.77 12.00
N GLU A 7 -31.87 14.01 11.53
CA GLU A 7 -32.78 14.31 10.42
C GLU A 7 -32.44 13.51 9.14
N ASP A 8 -31.18 13.12 8.96
CA ASP A 8 -30.75 12.18 7.93
C ASP A 8 -30.68 10.73 8.50
N PRO A 9 -31.41 9.76 7.92
CA PRO A 9 -31.39 8.35 8.30
C PRO A 9 -30.00 7.69 8.32
N ARG A 10 -29.05 8.22 7.54
CA ARG A 10 -27.68 7.67 7.42
C ARG A 10 -26.78 8.02 8.61
N PHE A 11 -27.23 8.91 9.50
CA PHE A 11 -26.43 9.38 10.61
C PHE A 11 -27.17 9.24 11.95
N ILE A 12 -26.53 8.56 12.89
CA ILE A 12 -26.99 8.44 14.27
C ILE A 12 -26.10 9.30 15.15
N ARG A 13 -26.70 10.09 16.03
CA ARG A 13 -25.98 10.88 17.04
C ARG A 13 -25.95 10.14 18.36
N ASP A 14 -24.75 9.93 18.91
CA ASP A 14 -24.62 9.48 20.29
C ASP A 14 -24.88 10.65 21.25
N ILE A 15 -25.79 10.45 22.20
CA ILE A 15 -26.25 11.50 23.12
C ILE A 15 -25.14 11.93 24.08
N HIS A 16 -24.29 10.99 24.50
CA HIS A 16 -23.28 11.25 25.53
C HIS A 16 -22.00 11.85 24.93
N SER A 17 -21.51 11.27 23.82
CA SER A 17 -20.29 11.74 23.17
C SER A 17 -20.54 12.87 22.17
N LYS A 18 -21.80 13.15 21.80
CA LYS A 18 -22.20 14.06 20.71
C LYS A 18 -21.59 13.69 19.35
N ALA A 19 -21.05 12.48 19.20
CA ALA A 19 -20.47 12.02 17.94
C ALA A 19 -21.58 11.72 16.91
N LEU A 20 -21.31 12.07 15.66
CA LEU A 20 -22.11 11.68 14.49
C LEU A 20 -21.53 10.39 13.92
N LEU A 21 -22.31 9.32 13.99
CA LEU A 21 -21.94 8.00 13.50
C LEU A 21 -22.64 7.74 12.18
N ASN A 22 -21.85 7.50 11.13
CA ASN A 22 -22.36 7.06 9.85
C ASN A 22 -22.81 5.59 9.94
N THR A 23 -24.06 5.32 9.60
CA THR A 23 -24.64 3.97 9.55
C THR A 23 -24.64 3.36 8.16
N ASP A 24 -24.16 4.09 7.15
CA ASP A 24 -24.07 3.61 5.79
C ASP A 24 -23.04 2.49 5.67
N TYR A 25 -23.57 1.26 5.67
CA TYR A 25 -22.80 0.05 5.51
C TYR A 25 -22.01 0.02 4.20
N ASN A 26 -22.54 0.60 3.13
CA ASN A 26 -21.87 0.62 1.83
C ASN A 26 -20.63 1.51 1.88
N ALA A 27 -20.74 2.70 2.49
CA ALA A 27 -19.61 3.60 2.67
C ALA A 27 -18.49 2.96 3.51
N LEU A 28 -18.85 2.25 4.59
CA LEU A 28 -17.87 1.50 5.40
C LEU A 28 -17.17 0.40 4.59
N GLN A 29 -17.92 -0.36 3.79
CA GLN A 29 -17.36 -1.43 2.97
C GLN A 29 -16.46 -0.88 1.85
N GLN A 30 -16.83 0.25 1.24
CA GLN A 30 -15.99 0.94 0.26
C GLN A 30 -14.67 1.38 0.89
N HIS A 31 -14.71 2.07 2.02
CA HIS A 31 -13.49 2.48 2.72
C HIS A 31 -12.58 1.27 3.07
N ARG A 32 -13.17 0.18 3.57
CA ARG A 32 -12.43 -1.06 3.85
C ARG A 32 -11.82 -1.71 2.61
N ARG A 33 -12.44 -1.55 1.43
CA ARG A 33 -11.88 -2.02 0.16
C ARG A 33 -10.72 -1.14 -0.29
N GLU A 34 -10.88 0.18 -0.19
CA GLU A 34 -9.84 1.15 -0.52
C GLU A 34 -8.59 0.93 0.34
N VAL A 35 -8.75 0.80 1.66
CA VAL A 35 -7.61 0.54 2.56
C VAL A 35 -6.87 -0.74 2.15
N ARG A 36 -7.59 -1.83 1.88
CA ARG A 36 -6.97 -3.08 1.40
C ARG A 36 -6.28 -2.93 0.06
N TYR A 37 -6.88 -2.15 -0.86
CA TYR A 37 -6.30 -1.85 -2.16
C TYR A 37 -4.96 -1.12 -2.02
N PHE A 38 -4.91 -0.05 -1.21
CA PHE A 38 -3.68 0.70 -0.98
C PHE A 38 -2.61 -0.13 -0.25
N GLN A 39 -3.00 -0.95 0.74
CA GLN A 39 -2.09 -1.87 1.40
C GLN A 39 -1.47 -2.87 0.42
N LYS A 40 -2.29 -3.43 -0.48
CA LYS A 40 -1.81 -4.33 -1.53
C LYS A 40 -0.85 -3.61 -2.48
N GLN A 41 -1.20 -2.42 -2.96
CA GLN A 41 -0.32 -1.63 -3.82
C GLN A 41 1.03 -1.34 -3.15
N GLN A 42 1.03 -1.00 -1.86
CA GLN A 42 2.26 -0.75 -1.13
C GLN A 42 3.14 -2.00 -1.03
N SER A 43 2.52 -3.17 -0.81
CA SER A 43 3.23 -4.46 -0.82
C SER A 43 3.83 -4.76 -2.18
N ASP A 44 3.05 -4.60 -3.25
CA ASP A 44 3.50 -4.84 -4.63
C ASP A 44 4.68 -3.92 -4.98
N ILE A 45 4.62 -2.64 -4.61
CA ILE A 45 5.72 -1.67 -4.78
C ILE A 45 6.99 -2.13 -4.04
N ASN A 46 6.86 -2.63 -2.82
CA ASN A 46 8.01 -3.08 -2.03
C ASN A 46 8.67 -4.32 -2.66
N ILE A 47 7.87 -5.25 -3.18
CA ILE A 47 8.38 -6.43 -3.89
C ILE A 47 9.13 -6.00 -5.15
N LEU A 48 8.54 -5.11 -5.95
CA LEU A 48 9.18 -4.60 -7.17
C LEU A 48 10.50 -3.87 -6.87
N ARG A 49 10.56 -3.10 -5.78
CA ARG A 49 11.81 -2.45 -5.35
C ARG A 49 12.90 -3.47 -5.03
N GLY A 50 12.59 -4.52 -4.27
CA GLY A 50 13.53 -5.59 -3.98
C GLY A 50 14.05 -6.27 -5.25
N GLN A 51 13.16 -6.56 -6.21
CA GLN A 51 13.56 -7.14 -7.50
C GLN A 51 14.48 -6.22 -8.31
N VAL A 52 14.23 -4.90 -8.29
CA VAL A 52 15.10 -3.92 -8.98
C VAL A 52 16.47 -3.83 -8.31
N GLU A 53 16.53 -3.90 -6.99
CA GLU A 53 17.80 -3.94 -6.25
C GLU A 53 18.62 -5.17 -6.60
N GLU A 54 18.00 -6.36 -6.62
CA GLU A 54 18.66 -7.61 -7.04
C GLU A 54 19.19 -7.53 -8.48
N LEU A 55 18.37 -7.04 -9.42
CA LEU A 55 18.78 -6.86 -10.81
C LEU A 55 19.93 -5.85 -10.96
N THR A 56 19.95 -4.83 -10.11
CA THR A 56 21.03 -3.83 -10.11
C THR A 56 22.34 -4.46 -9.64
N THR A 57 22.31 -5.29 -8.61
CA THR A 57 23.48 -6.06 -8.14
C THR A 57 24.01 -6.97 -9.24
N ILE A 58 23.15 -7.76 -9.88
CA ILE A 58 23.54 -8.64 -10.99
C ILE A 58 24.18 -7.84 -12.13
N ARG A 59 23.63 -6.66 -12.45
CA ARG A 59 24.20 -5.77 -13.48
C ARG A 59 25.63 -5.34 -13.14
N VAL A 60 25.90 -5.02 -11.88
CA VAL A 60 27.25 -4.63 -11.41
C VAL A 60 28.20 -5.81 -11.55
N GLU A 61 27.84 -6.98 -11.03
CA GLU A 61 28.65 -8.21 -11.14
C GLU A 61 28.96 -8.56 -12.60
N MET A 62 27.99 -8.38 -13.50
CA MET A 62 28.20 -8.62 -14.93
C MET A 62 29.15 -7.64 -15.60
N LEU A 63 29.14 -6.38 -15.17
CA LEU A 63 30.11 -5.40 -15.64
C LEU A 63 31.51 -5.72 -15.14
N GLU A 64 31.65 -6.16 -13.89
CA GLU A 64 32.93 -6.62 -13.33
C GLU A 64 33.48 -7.81 -14.12
N ILE A 65 32.66 -8.84 -14.37
CA ILE A 65 33.05 -9.99 -15.18
C ILE A 65 33.49 -9.56 -16.58
N LYS A 66 32.74 -8.65 -17.23
CA LYS A 66 33.12 -8.11 -18.54
C LYS A 66 34.47 -7.42 -18.50
N THR A 67 34.73 -6.60 -17.48
CA THR A 67 36.01 -5.91 -17.30
C THR A 67 37.14 -6.91 -17.13
N LEU A 68 36.99 -7.90 -16.24
CA LEU A 68 37.99 -8.94 -16.00
C LEU A 68 38.30 -9.75 -17.28
N LEU A 69 37.28 -10.10 -18.06
CA LEU A 69 37.47 -10.79 -19.34
C LEU A 69 38.23 -9.92 -20.35
N THR A 70 37.93 -8.62 -20.38
CA THR A 70 38.61 -7.67 -21.29
C THR A 70 40.08 -7.50 -20.89
N GLU A 71 40.38 -7.40 -19.59
CA GLU A 71 41.75 -7.36 -19.07
C GLU A 71 42.52 -8.64 -19.36
N PHE A 72 41.85 -9.80 -19.25
CA PHE A 72 42.47 -11.09 -19.58
C PHE A 72 42.82 -11.22 -21.06
N LEU A 73 41.94 -10.77 -21.96
CA LEU A 73 42.15 -10.85 -23.41
C LEU A 73 43.17 -9.83 -23.94
N ASN A 74 43.32 -8.68 -23.26
CA ASN A 74 44.28 -7.63 -23.63
C ASN A 74 45.66 -7.81 -22.98
N LYS A 75 45.87 -8.92 -22.26
CA LYS A 75 47.14 -9.34 -21.66
C LYS A 75 47.89 -10.27 -22.62
#